data_AF-A0A3M1DTS7-F1
#
_entry.id   AF-A0A3M1DTS7-F1
#
_cell.length_a   1.000
_cell.length_b   1.000
_cell.length_c   1.000
_cell.angle_alpha   90.00
_cell.angle_beta   90.00
_cell.angle_gamma   90.00
#
_symmetry.space_group_name_H-M   'P 1'
#
loop_
_entity.id
_entity.type
_entity.pdbx_description
1 polymer ?
#
loop_
_entity_poly.entity_id
_entity_poly.type
_entity_poly.pdbx_seq_one_letter_code
_entity_poly.pdbx_strand_id
1 'polypeptide(L)'
;MTTRPEKTPDERLAEAYQALESTSLEPEVKIAVKAILTIRQAINWAAVSEEERKGKVDAAIVKYIRASSAQNLPSLVNDVLNRLPYEKIYRRALGDFAMDVYPRVTTDEREAKLWERAFQRVKRETIPLLMLSKKFYQATEEVTP
;
A
#
# COMPACT_ATOMS: atom_id res chain seq x y z
N MET A 1 -22.67 25.42 1.59
CA MET A 1 -21.71 24.37 1.95
C MET A 1 -20.98 23.99 0.69
N THR A 2 -19.69 24.32 0.58
CA THR A 2 -18.87 24.01 -0.60
C THR A 2 -18.55 22.52 -0.55
N THR A 3 -19.29 21.72 -1.32
CA THR A 3 -18.96 20.31 -1.56
C THR A 3 -17.60 20.29 -2.27
N ARG A 4 -16.54 19.95 -1.53
CA ARG A 4 -15.25 19.66 -2.15
C ARG A 4 -15.47 18.50 -3.13
N PRO A 5 -14.95 18.56 -4.36
CA PRO A 5 -15.07 17.45 -5.29
C PRO A 5 -14.53 16.18 -4.64
N GLU A 6 -15.30 15.10 -4.73
CA GLU A 6 -14.91 13.79 -4.21
C GLU A 6 -13.63 13.33 -4.92
N LYS A 7 -12.60 13.03 -4.12
CA LYS A 7 -11.30 12.62 -4.66
C LYS A 7 -11.38 11.19 -5.13
N THR A 8 -10.90 10.95 -6.34
CA THR A 8 -10.74 9.59 -6.84
C THR A 8 -9.76 8.80 -5.96
N PRO A 9 -9.86 7.47 -5.92
CA PRO A 9 -8.88 6.64 -5.22
C PRO A 9 -7.44 6.98 -5.63
N ASP A 10 -7.18 7.23 -6.92
CA ASP A 10 -5.84 7.47 -7.45
C ASP A 10 -5.26 8.83 -6.98
N GLU A 11 -6.09 9.88 -6.92
CA GLU A 11 -5.70 11.17 -6.36
C GLU A 11 -5.34 11.06 -4.87
N ARG A 12 -6.09 10.24 -4.11
CA ARG A 12 -5.78 9.99 -2.68
C ARG A 12 -4.46 9.27 -2.49
N LEU A 13 -4.15 8.29 -3.34
CA LEU A 13 -2.86 7.59 -3.31
C LEU A 13 -1.71 8.55 -3.66
N ALA A 14 -1.88 9.39 -4.69
CA ALA A 14 -0.89 10.37 -5.11
C ALA A 14 -0.58 11.38 -3.99
N GLU A 15 -1.62 11.90 -3.31
CA GLU A 15 -1.46 12.78 -2.16
C GLU A 15 -0.75 12.08 -0.99
N ALA A 16 -1.11 10.83 -0.70
CA ALA A 16 -0.45 10.05 0.33
C ALA A 16 1.04 9.84 0.03
N TYR A 17 1.39 9.62 -1.24
CA TYR A 17 2.79 9.50 -1.67
C TYR A 17 3.52 10.84 -1.55
N GLN A 18 2.93 11.95 -1.98
CA GLN A 18 3.54 13.28 -1.83
C GLN A 18 3.75 13.66 -0.36
N ALA A 19 2.76 13.36 0.49
CA ALA A 19 2.85 13.59 1.93
C ALA A 19 3.96 12.73 2.55
N LEU A 20 4.08 11.46 2.13
CA LEU A 20 5.14 10.56 2.55
C LEU A 20 6.53 11.03 2.09
N GLU A 21 6.64 11.52 0.86
CA GLU A 21 7.91 12.06 0.32
C GLU A 21 8.39 13.29 1.09
N SER A 22 7.45 14.12 1.57
CA SER A 22 7.74 15.30 2.38
C SER A 22 8.23 15.00 3.81
N THR A 23 8.24 13.73 4.21
CA THR A 23 8.72 13.33 5.56
C THR A 23 10.24 13.15 5.63
N SER A 24 10.78 13.22 6.85
CA SER A 24 12.18 12.90 7.15
C SER A 24 12.45 11.39 7.34
N LEU A 25 11.54 10.52 6.89
CA LEU A 25 11.72 9.07 7.00
C LEU A 25 12.86 8.58 6.11
N GLU A 26 13.51 7.50 6.54
CA GLU A 26 14.52 6.80 5.74
C GLU A 26 13.93 6.39 4.37
N PRO A 27 14.69 6.49 3.26
CA PRO A 27 14.19 6.15 1.92
C PRO A 27 13.61 4.75 1.82
N GLU A 28 14.24 3.74 2.42
CA GLU A 28 13.72 2.36 2.45
C GLU A 28 12.40 2.23 3.22
N VAL A 29 12.18 3.06 4.24
CA VAL A 29 10.93 3.10 5.00
C VAL A 29 9.84 3.74 4.16
N LYS A 30 10.15 4.79 3.40
CA LYS A 30 9.19 5.38 2.44
C LYS A 30 8.76 4.34 1.41
N ILE A 31 9.68 3.62 0.78
CA ILE A 31 9.37 2.56 -0.19
C ILE A 31 8.50 1.47 0.47
N ALA A 32 8.85 1.04 1.68
CA ALA A 32 8.08 0.05 2.42
C ALA A 32 6.64 0.53 2.73
N VAL A 33 6.46 1.80 3.12
CA VAL A 33 5.13 2.39 3.36
C VAL A 33 4.35 2.51 2.05
N LYS A 34 4.98 2.92 0.95
CA LYS A 34 4.34 2.96 -0.38
C LYS A 34 3.76 1.61 -0.77
N ALA A 35 4.49 0.51 -0.55
CA ALA A 35 4.01 -0.84 -0.83
C ALA A 35 2.76 -1.21 -0.01
N ILE A 36 2.74 -0.86 1.27
CA ILE A 36 1.56 -1.06 2.13
C ILE A 36 0.38 -0.22 1.64
N LEU A 37 0.61 1.04 1.27
CA LEU A 37 -0.41 1.92 0.70
C LEU A 37 -0.98 1.35 -0.61
N THR A 38 -0.15 0.81 -1.50
CA THR A 38 -0.61 0.15 -2.73
C THR A 38 -1.52 -1.04 -2.45
N ILE A 39 -1.16 -1.89 -1.47
CA ILE A 39 -1.99 -3.03 -1.07
C ILE A 39 -3.34 -2.55 -0.52
N ARG A 40 -3.33 -1.52 0.33
CA ARG A 40 -4.54 -0.93 0.94
C ARG A 40 -5.43 -0.26 -0.08
N GLN A 41 -4.84 0.40 -1.08
CA GLN A 41 -5.54 1.08 -2.15
C GLN A 41 -6.36 0.11 -3.01
N ALA A 42 -5.80 -1.09 -3.25
CA ALA A 42 -6.48 -2.09 -4.05
C ALA A 42 -7.75 -2.64 -3.38
N ILE A 43 -7.95 -2.41 -2.09
CA ILE A 43 -9.15 -2.86 -1.38
C ILE A 43 -10.32 -1.94 -1.71
N ASN A 44 -11.43 -2.53 -2.14
CA ASN A 44 -12.72 -1.86 -2.26
C ASN A 44 -13.33 -1.71 -0.87
N TRP A 45 -13.05 -0.61 -0.17
CA TRP A 45 -13.55 -0.43 1.19
C TRP A 45 -15.07 -0.32 1.25
N ALA A 46 -15.73 0.15 0.18
CA ALA A 46 -17.20 0.16 0.09
C ALA A 46 -17.82 -1.25 0.18
N ALA A 47 -17.11 -2.29 -0.29
CA ALA A 47 -17.53 -3.69 -0.18
C ALA A 47 -17.11 -4.37 1.15
N VAL A 48 -16.41 -3.65 2.03
CA VAL A 48 -15.95 -4.15 3.34
C VAL A 48 -16.88 -3.68 4.44
N SER A 49 -17.37 -4.62 5.27
CA SER A 49 -18.26 -4.29 6.40
C SER A 49 -17.52 -3.47 7.47
N GLU A 50 -18.26 -2.71 8.27
CA GLU A 50 -17.67 -1.87 9.33
C GLU A 50 -16.84 -2.70 10.33
N GLU A 51 -17.30 -3.90 10.68
CA GLU A 51 -16.53 -4.83 11.53
C GLU A 51 -15.21 -5.27 10.91
N GLU A 52 -15.19 -5.46 9.59
CA GLU A 52 -13.97 -5.83 8.88
C GLU A 52 -13.00 -4.67 8.76
N ARG A 53 -13.51 -3.45 8.60
CA ARG A 53 -12.73 -2.20 8.63
C ARG A 53 -12.06 -1.97 9.99
N LYS A 54 -12.68 -2.44 11.09
CA LYS A 54 -12.14 -2.35 12.47
C LYS A 54 -10.93 -3.25 12.74
N GLY A 55 -10.41 -3.97 11.74
CA GLY A 55 -9.09 -4.59 11.83
C GLY A 55 -8.95 -5.94 11.12
N LYS A 56 -10.04 -6.55 10.65
CA LYS A 56 -9.97 -7.85 9.96
C LYS A 56 -9.19 -7.73 8.64
N VAL A 57 -9.39 -6.65 7.89
CA VAL A 57 -8.65 -6.39 6.63
C VAL A 57 -7.16 -6.18 6.89
N ASP A 58 -6.84 -5.33 7.86
CA ASP A 58 -5.47 -5.06 8.27
C ASP A 58 -4.75 -6.34 8.75
N ALA A 59 -5.43 -7.18 9.53
CA ALA A 59 -4.92 -8.47 9.96
C ALA A 59 -4.70 -9.43 8.78
N ALA A 60 -5.58 -9.42 7.78
CA ALA A 60 -5.42 -10.22 6.57
C ALA A 60 -4.19 -9.79 5.77
N ILE A 61 -3.98 -8.48 5.57
CA ILE A 61 -2.78 -7.94 4.92
C ILE A 61 -1.52 -8.42 5.66
N VAL A 62 -1.46 -8.26 6.98
CA VAL A 62 -0.31 -8.71 7.79
C VAL A 62 -0.09 -10.22 7.66
N LYS A 63 -1.16 -11.02 7.73
CA LYS A 63 -1.11 -12.47 7.56
C LYS A 63 -0.52 -12.85 6.21
N TYR A 64 -0.99 -12.24 5.12
CA TYR A 64 -0.54 -12.59 3.77
C TYR A 64 0.89 -12.11 3.48
N ILE A 65 1.31 -10.95 4.00
CA ILE A 65 2.69 -10.48 3.91
C ILE A 65 3.64 -11.47 4.61
N ARG A 66 3.28 -11.92 5.82
CA ARG A 66 4.07 -12.91 6.56
C ARG A 66 4.15 -14.25 5.83
N ALA A 67 3.02 -14.70 5.28
CA ALA A 67 2.91 -15.97 4.55
C ALA A 67 3.43 -15.92 3.10
N SER A 68 3.79 -14.75 2.56
CA SER A 68 4.34 -14.64 1.19
C SER A 68 5.77 -15.18 1.16
N SER A 69 6.05 -15.98 0.13
CA SER A 69 7.37 -16.51 -0.22
C SER A 69 8.07 -15.68 -1.30
N ALA A 70 7.54 -14.50 -1.61
CA ALA A 70 8.14 -13.59 -2.58
C ALA A 70 9.58 -13.25 -2.21
N GLN A 71 10.42 -13.09 -3.24
CA GLN A 71 11.84 -12.78 -3.08
C GLN A 71 12.15 -11.29 -3.22
N ASN A 72 11.17 -10.49 -3.61
CA ASN A 72 11.30 -9.05 -3.78
C ASN A 72 9.97 -8.36 -3.48
N LEU A 73 10.03 -7.04 -3.32
CA LEU A 73 8.86 -6.23 -2.95
C LEU A 73 7.72 -6.26 -3.97
N PRO A 74 7.97 -6.18 -5.29
CA PRO A 74 6.91 -6.32 -6.30
C PRO A 74 6.16 -7.65 -6.23
N SER A 75 6.88 -8.76 -6.18
CA SER A 75 6.29 -10.09 -6.07
C SER A 75 5.52 -10.24 -4.76
N LEU A 76 5.97 -9.61 -3.68
CA LEU A 76 5.25 -9.62 -2.40
C LEU A 76 3.93 -8.88 -2.50
N VAL A 77 3.91 -7.69 -3.10
CA VAL A 77 2.67 -6.93 -3.33
C VAL A 77 1.70 -7.78 -4.15
N ASN A 78 2.15 -8.37 -5.26
CA ASN A 78 1.32 -9.24 -6.09
C ASN A 78 0.81 -10.48 -5.35
N ASP A 79 1.66 -11.15 -4.58
CA ASP A 79 1.27 -12.30 -3.75
C ASP A 79 0.13 -11.93 -2.79
N VAL A 80 0.24 -10.78 -2.13
CA VAL A 80 -0.77 -10.33 -1.17
C VAL A 80 -2.07 -9.97 -1.87
N LEU A 81 -2.01 -9.22 -2.97
CA LEU A 81 -3.18 -8.85 -3.76
C LEU A 81 -3.92 -10.09 -4.32
N ASN A 82 -3.18 -11.13 -4.69
CA ASN A 82 -3.78 -12.38 -5.19
C ASN A 82 -4.44 -13.22 -4.08
N ARG A 83 -4.03 -13.06 -2.83
CA ARG A 83 -4.54 -13.81 -1.67
C ARG A 83 -5.68 -13.12 -0.93
N LEU A 84 -5.83 -11.81 -1.10
CA LEU A 84 -6.97 -11.07 -0.57
C LEU A 84 -8.26 -11.51 -1.32
N PRO A 85 -9.42 -11.53 -0.64
CA PRO A 85 -10.68 -12.02 -1.23
C PRO A 85 -11.14 -11.17 -2.42
N TYR A 86 -11.41 -11.83 -3.56
CA TYR A 86 -11.65 -11.22 -4.88
C TYR A 86 -12.75 -10.15 -4.90
N GLU A 87 -13.85 -10.38 -4.19
CA GLU A 87 -15.01 -9.48 -4.13
C GLU A 87 -14.70 -8.13 -3.48
N LYS A 88 -13.57 -8.04 -2.77
CA LYS A 88 -13.17 -6.87 -1.98
C LYS A 88 -11.96 -6.16 -2.56
N ILE A 89 -11.57 -6.47 -3.80
CA ILE A 89 -10.41 -5.86 -4.46
C ILE A 89 -10.83 -5.18 -5.76
N TYR A 90 -10.52 -3.90 -5.90
CA TYR A 90 -10.45 -3.24 -7.20
C TYR A 90 -9.18 -3.72 -7.92
N ARG A 91 -9.32 -4.74 -8.77
CA ARG A 91 -8.30 -5.12 -9.76
C ARG A 91 -8.32 -4.15 -10.94
N ARG A 92 -8.22 -2.84 -10.67
CA ARG A 92 -7.88 -1.87 -11.72
C ARG A 92 -6.43 -2.13 -12.12
N ALA A 93 -6.10 -1.89 -13.39
CA ALA A 93 -4.69 -1.73 -13.74
C ALA A 93 -4.14 -0.66 -12.79
N LEU A 94 -3.14 -0.98 -11.98
CA LEU A 94 -2.62 -0.12 -10.90
C LEU A 94 -1.96 1.19 -11.43
N GLY A 95 -2.18 1.53 -12.70
CA GLY A 95 -1.69 2.72 -13.38
C GLY A 95 -0.18 2.90 -13.25
N ASP A 96 0.25 4.14 -13.48
CA ASP A 96 1.64 4.58 -13.27
C ASP A 96 2.07 4.51 -11.78
N PHE A 97 1.15 4.31 -10.83
CA PHE A 97 1.43 4.30 -9.40
C PHE A 97 1.90 2.94 -8.86
N ALA A 98 1.57 1.84 -9.54
CA ALA A 98 2.31 0.59 -9.32
C ALA A 98 3.79 0.79 -9.63
N MET A 99 4.17 1.61 -10.61
CA MET A 99 5.58 1.77 -11.00
C MET A 99 6.47 2.39 -9.89
N ASP A 100 5.88 2.95 -8.83
CA ASP A 100 6.60 3.52 -7.69
C ASP A 100 6.95 2.48 -6.61
N VAL A 101 6.34 1.30 -6.65
CA VAL A 101 6.65 0.13 -5.80
C VAL A 101 7.26 -1.03 -6.59
N TYR A 102 7.50 -0.81 -7.88
CA TYR A 102 8.22 -1.70 -8.76
C TYR A 102 9.54 -1.01 -9.10
N PRO A 103 10.70 -1.60 -8.75
CA PRO A 103 11.97 -1.01 -9.13
C PRO A 103 11.95 -0.84 -10.66
N ARG A 104 12.13 0.40 -11.13
CA ARG A 104 12.53 0.61 -12.52
C ARG A 104 13.81 -0.22 -12.69
N VAL A 105 13.89 -1.03 -13.75
CA VAL A 105 15.08 -1.85 -13.99
C VAL A 105 16.30 -0.93 -13.94
N THR A 106 17.05 -1.00 -12.85
CA THR A 106 18.12 -0.07 -12.52
C THR A 106 19.40 -0.88 -12.41
N THR A 107 20.45 -0.41 -13.08
CA THR A 107 21.80 -0.98 -12.97
C THR A 107 22.54 -0.43 -11.75
N ASP A 108 21.92 0.45 -10.95
CA ASP A 108 22.51 1.02 -9.74
C ASP A 108 22.37 0.06 -8.54
N GLU A 109 23.51 -0.48 -8.09
CA GLU A 109 23.59 -1.35 -6.91
C GLU A 109 23.10 -0.69 -5.61
N ARG A 110 23.20 0.64 -5.49
CA ARG A 110 22.74 1.37 -4.29
C ARG A 110 21.22 1.38 -4.24
N GLU A 111 20.60 1.60 -5.39
CA GLU A 111 19.14 1.55 -5.52
C GLU A 111 18.64 0.12 -5.28
N ALA A 112 19.29 -0.90 -5.86
CA ALA A 112 18.94 -2.30 -5.60
C ALA A 112 18.98 -2.65 -4.10
N LYS A 113 20.00 -2.19 -3.36
CA LYS A 113 20.09 -2.39 -1.90
C LYS A 113 19.00 -1.66 -1.12
N LEU A 114 18.57 -0.48 -1.58
CA LEU A 114 17.44 0.24 -0.97
C LEU A 114 16.15 -0.56 -1.08
N TRP A 115 15.87 -1.11 -2.26
CA TRP A 115 14.69 -1.95 -2.50
C TRP A 115 14.72 -3.26 -1.71
N GLU A 116 15.89 -3.88 -1.57
CA GLU A 116 16.07 -5.06 -0.73
C GLU A 116 15.83 -4.74 0.75
N ARG A 117 16.36 -3.62 1.25
CA ARG A 117 16.10 -3.16 2.63
C ARG A 117 14.62 -2.88 2.85
N ALA A 118 13.96 -2.20 1.91
CA ALA A 118 12.52 -1.94 1.97
C ALA A 118 11.72 -3.24 2.03
N PHE A 119 12.07 -4.23 1.20
CA PHE A 119 11.47 -5.57 1.25
C PHE A 119 11.64 -6.23 2.63
N GLN A 120 12.84 -6.18 3.21
CA GLN A 120 13.10 -6.73 4.55
C GLN A 120 12.30 -6.00 5.63
N ARG A 121 12.18 -4.66 5.55
CA ARG A 121 11.32 -3.86 6.43
C ARG A 121 9.86 -4.31 6.32
N VAL A 122 9.32 -4.47 5.12
CA VAL A 122 7.93 -4.96 4.94
C VAL A 122 7.72 -6.32 5.57
N LYS A 123 8.66 -7.26 5.46
CA LYS A 123 8.55 -8.60 6.07
C LYS A 123 8.67 -8.59 7.61
N ARG A 124 9.54 -7.74 8.17
CA ARG A 124 9.87 -7.74 9.61
C ARG A 124 9.00 -6.79 10.43
N GLU A 125 8.64 -5.66 9.83
CA GLU A 125 8.03 -4.51 10.51
C GLU A 125 6.64 -4.18 9.94
N THR A 126 5.94 -5.18 9.40
CA THR A 126 4.65 -4.99 8.73
C THR A 126 3.63 -4.23 9.59
N ILE A 127 3.54 -4.53 10.89
CA ILE A 127 2.57 -3.91 11.80
C ILE A 127 2.89 -2.41 12.00
N PRO A 128 4.11 -2.01 12.41
CA PRO A 128 4.50 -0.60 12.46
C PRO A 128 4.28 0.14 11.14
N LEU A 129 4.65 -0.47 10.01
CA LEU A 129 4.48 0.13 8.68
C LEU A 129 3.00 0.31 8.32
N LEU A 130 2.13 -0.63 8.69
CA LEU A 130 0.69 -0.51 8.52
C LEU A 130 0.14 0.65 9.36
N MET A 131 0.54 0.77 10.62
CA MET A 131 0.13 1.88 11.49
C MET A 131 0.63 3.23 10.97
N LEU A 132 1.84 3.27 10.40
CA LEU A 132 2.39 4.45 9.76
C LEU A 132 1.61 4.82 8.49
N SER A 133 1.27 3.85 7.64
CA SER A 133 0.49 4.07 6.41
C SER A 133 -0.87 4.71 6.69
N LYS A 134 -1.50 4.36 7.81
CA LYS A 134 -2.78 4.95 8.23
C LYS A 134 -2.71 6.45 8.48
N LYS A 135 -1.53 7.03 8.77
CA LYS A 135 -1.38 8.49 8.94
C LYS A 135 -1.50 9.25 7.62
N PHE A 136 -1.11 8.61 6.52
CA PHE A 136 -1.17 9.17 5.17
C PHE A 136 -2.47 8.83 4.45
N TYR A 137 -3.12 7.76 4.91
CA TYR A 137 -4.37 7.24 4.37
C TYR A 137 -5.39 7.08 5.51
N GLN A 138 -5.60 8.15 6.28
CA GLN A 138 -6.65 8.19 7.30
C GLN A 138 -7.99 8.10 6.58
N ALA A 139 -8.84 7.18 7.04
CA ALA A 139 -10.13 6.81 6.47
C ALA A 139 -10.91 8.03 5.95
N THR A 140 -10.71 8.37 4.68
CA THR A 140 -11.68 9.16 3.93
C THR A 140 -12.91 8.29 3.84
N GLU A 141 -14.02 8.80 4.36
CA GLU A 141 -15.37 8.31 4.10
C GLU A 141 -15.50 8.02 2.60
N GLU A 142 -15.28 6.75 2.21
CA GLU A 142 -15.59 6.30 0.86
C GLU A 142 -17.10 6.12 0.82
N VAL A 143 -17.78 7.17 0.38
CA VAL A 143 -19.14 7.07 -0.11
C VAL A 143 -19.04 6.63 -1.56
N THR A 144 -19.67 5.49 -1.87
CA THR A 144 -19.85 4.96 -3.22
C THR A 144 -20.52 6.03 -4.10
N PRO A 145 -20.23 6.11 -5.42
CA PRO A 145 -21.04 6.90 -6.34
C PRO A 145 -22.52 6.51 -6.31
#